data_AF-A0A9K3IZC7-F1
#
_entry.id   AF-A0A9K3IZC7-F1
#
_cell.length_a   1.000
_cell.length_b   1.000
_cell.length_c   1.000
_cell.angle_alpha   90.00
_cell.angle_beta   90.00
_cell.angle_gamma   90.00
#
_symmetry.space_group_name_H-M   'P 1'
#
loop_
_entity.id
_entity.type
_entity.pdbx_description
1 polymer ?
#
loop_
_entity_poly.entity_id
_entity_poly.type
_entity_poly.pdbx_seq_one_letter_code
_entity_poly.pdbx_strand_id
1 'polypeptide(L)'
;MHPLILMHAGRSLVELHLDFGRLSVVNLNPMPMLTSLTLELTRLEDQHLTELNTCFPNLQVLNLVGVRELKDPKIHLLNLQTCHVVVYDYPPSLTLITPKLITLKIECFVPVAIHVEAPMLSDFHLSLNTIKHVVAFSPKTFEKLKTLWLGCLYTGSLLSEFPTTKTVETLTLDSRNHEPRDARDSKLTIRKVFTVFPNVSSLCIYSGAWSELEACLNAEDWEILDGRKGLKTICAYLDLVDPSLTFSSVGPMCWLDRCLVAHPW
;
A
#
# COMPACT_ATOMS: atom_id res chain seq x y z
N MET A 1 5.51 20.22 21.10
CA MET A 1 4.88 20.21 22.45
C MET A 1 5.98 19.99 23.49
N HIS A 2 5.98 20.72 24.61
CA HIS A 2 7.04 20.56 25.63
C HIS A 2 6.89 19.17 26.30
N PRO A 3 7.96 18.36 26.45
CA PRO A 3 7.88 17.01 27.03
C PRO A 3 7.17 16.96 28.40
N LEU A 4 7.30 18.03 29.17
CA LEU A 4 6.72 18.20 30.51
C LEU A 4 5.18 18.17 30.54
N ILE A 5 4.50 18.56 29.44
CA ILE A 5 3.02 18.56 29.34
C ILE A 5 2.50 17.13 29.14
N LEU A 6 3.17 16.35 28.28
CA LEU A 6 2.84 14.94 28.04
C LEU A 6 3.12 14.08 29.28
N MET A 7 4.18 14.38 30.04
CA MET A 7 4.51 13.64 31.28
C MET A 7 3.42 13.70 32.35
N HIS A 8 2.69 14.83 32.47
CA HIS A 8 1.62 14.98 33.48
C HIS A 8 0.27 14.44 32.99
N ALA A 9 -0.03 14.57 31.69
CA ALA A 9 -1.28 14.07 31.10
C ALA A 9 -1.25 12.56 30.77
N GLY A 10 -0.05 11.96 30.65
CA GLY A 10 0.14 10.67 30.00
C GLY A 10 -0.38 9.42 30.70
N ARG A 11 -0.92 9.54 31.93
CA ARG A 11 -1.53 8.40 32.65
C ARG A 11 -2.97 8.09 32.24
N SER A 12 -3.64 9.03 31.56
CA SER A 12 -5.03 8.87 31.12
C SER A 12 -5.24 9.16 29.64
N LEU A 13 -4.20 9.64 28.95
CA LEU A 13 -4.28 9.97 27.53
C LEU A 13 -4.38 8.68 26.71
N VAL A 14 -5.50 8.53 26.00
CA VAL A 14 -5.79 7.37 25.13
C VAL A 14 -5.45 7.66 23.68
N GLU A 15 -5.59 8.91 23.25
CA GLU A 15 -5.35 9.35 21.89
C GLU A 15 -4.49 10.61 21.88
N LEU A 16 -3.52 10.66 20.96
CA LEU A 16 -2.69 11.82 20.73
C LEU A 16 -2.65 12.08 19.23
N HIS A 17 -3.17 13.24 18.84
CA HIS A 17 -3.02 13.77 17.50
C HIS A 17 -2.15 15.03 17.58
N LEU A 18 -1.07 15.05 16.82
CA LEU A 18 -0.21 16.21 16.68
C LEU A 18 -0.07 16.54 15.19
N ASP A 19 -0.60 17.69 14.83
CA ASP A 19 -0.40 18.31 13.53
C ASP A 19 0.60 19.47 13.68
N PHE A 20 1.47 19.67 12.69
CA PHE A 20 2.52 20.69 12.62
C PHE A 20 3.25 20.92 13.95
N GLY A 21 4.39 20.27 14.15
CA GLY A 21 5.19 20.54 15.34
C GLY A 21 6.37 19.64 15.56
N ARG A 22 6.85 19.64 16.80
CA ARG A 22 7.95 18.78 17.27
C ARG A 22 7.47 17.90 18.42
N LEU A 23 7.70 16.60 18.30
CA LEU A 23 7.53 15.63 19.36
C LEU A 23 8.91 15.06 19.74
N SER A 24 9.28 15.21 21.00
CA SER A 24 10.41 14.48 21.58
C SER A 24 9.87 13.38 22.46
N VAL A 25 10.20 12.14 22.11
CA VAL A 25 9.91 10.95 22.93
C VAL A 25 11.13 10.52 23.75
N VAL A 26 12.26 11.22 23.59
CA VAL A 26 13.48 10.94 24.34
C VAL A 26 13.24 11.21 25.82
N ASN A 27 13.50 10.20 26.66
CA ASN A 27 13.23 10.22 28.11
C ASN A 27 11.76 10.44 28.49
N LEU A 28 10.81 10.21 27.56
CA LEU A 28 9.40 10.22 27.89
C LEU A 28 9.07 8.95 28.70
N ASN A 29 8.35 9.11 29.81
CA ASN A 29 7.85 7.95 30.55
C ASN A 29 6.87 7.15 29.68
N PRO A 30 6.84 5.81 29.77
CA PRO A 30 5.86 5.00 29.07
C PRO A 30 4.43 5.46 29.35
N MET A 31 3.62 5.56 28.30
CA MET A 31 2.22 5.95 28.31
C MET A 31 1.36 4.75 27.88
N PRO A 32 1.14 3.76 28.77
CA PRO A 32 0.52 2.49 28.41
C PRO A 32 -0.97 2.60 28.09
N MET A 33 -1.62 3.73 28.40
CA MET A 33 -3.03 3.95 28.07
C MET A 33 -3.23 4.50 26.65
N LEU A 34 -2.15 4.99 26.01
CA LEU A 34 -2.22 5.54 24.67
C LEU A 34 -2.38 4.41 23.65
N THR A 35 -3.52 4.38 22.96
CA THR A 35 -3.86 3.38 21.95
C THR A 35 -3.88 3.95 20.53
N SER A 36 -3.97 5.27 20.36
CA SER A 36 -3.94 5.93 19.06
C SER A 36 -2.93 7.08 19.04
N LEU A 37 -2.02 7.05 18.06
CA LEU A 37 -1.06 8.11 17.82
C LEU A 37 -1.13 8.54 16.35
N THR A 38 -1.39 9.81 16.12
CA THR A 38 -1.33 10.43 14.79
C THR A 38 -0.35 11.60 14.81
N LEU A 39 0.64 11.53 13.91
CA LEU A 39 1.65 12.55 13.71
C LEU A 39 1.59 13.03 12.26
N GLU A 40 1.20 14.29 12.05
CA GLU A 40 1.08 14.89 10.73
C GLU A 40 2.05 16.06 10.58
N LEU A 41 2.88 16.02 9.54
CA LEU A 41 3.85 17.06 9.21
C LEU A 41 4.72 17.48 10.40
N THR A 42 5.05 16.50 11.25
CA THR A 42 5.80 16.70 12.49
C THR A 42 7.28 16.32 12.34
N ARG A 43 8.12 16.93 13.20
CA ARG A 43 9.48 16.48 13.45
C ARG A 43 9.50 15.62 14.70
N LEU A 44 9.83 14.35 14.54
CA LEU A 44 9.98 13.39 15.63
C LEU A 44 11.45 13.28 16.02
N GLU A 45 11.81 13.52 17.28
CA GLU A 45 13.16 13.29 17.80
C GLU A 45 13.40 11.82 18.13
N ASP A 46 13.16 10.95 17.15
CA ASP A 46 13.39 9.51 17.22
C ASP A 46 13.49 8.96 15.80
N GLN A 47 14.67 9.15 15.19
CA GLN A 47 14.90 8.90 13.76
C GLN A 47 14.73 7.42 13.36
N HIS A 48 14.76 6.51 14.34
CA HIS A 48 14.65 5.07 14.16
C HIS A 48 13.35 4.48 14.73
N LEU A 49 12.50 5.30 15.35
CA LEU A 49 11.26 4.90 16.04
C LEU A 49 11.48 3.96 17.25
N THR A 50 12.70 3.86 17.78
CA THR A 50 13.04 2.94 18.86
C THR A 50 12.45 3.38 20.21
N GLU A 51 12.49 4.68 20.49
CA GLU A 51 11.93 5.24 21.72
C GLU A 51 10.41 5.26 21.64
N LEU A 52 9.84 5.57 20.48
CA LEU A 52 8.40 5.55 20.22
C LEU A 52 7.79 4.18 20.55
N ASN A 53 8.44 3.09 20.09
CA ASN A 53 8.00 1.72 20.39
C ASN A 53 7.95 1.44 21.90
N THR A 54 8.88 2.03 22.66
CA THR A 54 9.01 1.86 24.11
C THR A 54 8.03 2.75 24.88
N CYS A 55 7.82 3.97 24.40
CA CYS A 55 6.96 4.97 25.01
C CYS A 55 5.48 4.61 24.90
N PHE A 56 5.08 3.97 23.80
CA PHE A 56 3.67 3.69 23.51
C PHE A 56 3.43 2.19 23.20
N PRO A 57 3.65 1.28 24.18
CA PRO A 57 3.68 -0.16 23.94
C PRO A 57 2.31 -0.77 23.59
N ASN A 58 1.21 -0.06 23.87
CA ASN A 58 -0.16 -0.52 23.68
C ASN A 58 -0.87 0.15 22.49
N LEU A 59 -0.12 0.82 21.60
CA LEU A 59 -0.70 1.40 20.39
C LEU A 59 -1.40 0.33 19.57
N GLN A 60 -2.64 0.66 19.18
CA GLN A 60 -3.49 -0.07 18.26
C GLN A 60 -3.59 0.65 16.92
N VAL A 61 -3.47 1.98 16.91
CA VAL A 61 -3.50 2.83 15.72
C VAL A 61 -2.26 3.72 15.69
N LEU A 62 -1.55 3.73 14.56
CA LEU A 62 -0.37 4.58 14.34
C LEU A 62 -0.43 5.20 12.94
N ASN A 63 -0.51 6.53 12.89
CA ASN A 63 -0.46 7.30 11.65
C ASN A 63 0.77 8.21 11.67
N LEU A 64 1.69 7.98 10.73
CA LEU A 64 2.90 8.77 10.53
C LEU A 64 2.83 9.41 9.14
N VAL A 65 2.26 10.61 9.06
CA VAL A 65 2.01 11.30 7.80
C VAL A 65 3.00 12.45 7.64
N GLY A 66 3.98 12.28 6.76
CA GLY A 66 4.98 13.31 6.50
C GLY A 66 5.84 13.68 7.70
N VAL A 67 6.14 12.67 8.52
CA VAL A 67 7.11 12.80 9.62
C VAL A 67 8.51 12.95 9.04
N ARG A 68 9.21 14.00 9.48
CA ARG A 68 10.51 14.37 8.93
C ARG A 68 11.68 13.73 9.67
N GLU A 69 12.82 13.63 8.98
CA GLU A 69 14.13 13.20 9.51
C GLU A 69 14.22 11.73 9.93
N LEU A 70 13.31 10.89 9.45
CA LEU A 70 13.42 9.43 9.61
C LEU A 70 14.61 8.89 8.80
N LYS A 71 15.33 7.91 9.35
CA LYS A 71 16.45 7.25 8.69
C LYS A 71 16.15 5.78 8.40
N ASP A 72 16.16 4.96 9.43
CA ASP A 72 15.79 3.54 9.36
C ASP A 72 14.65 3.28 10.34
N PRO A 73 13.46 3.86 10.10
CA PRO A 73 12.31 3.68 10.96
C PRO A 73 11.95 2.20 11.08
N LYS A 74 11.94 1.71 12.33
CA LYS A 74 11.50 0.37 12.68
C LYS A 74 10.28 0.45 13.58
N ILE A 75 9.12 0.10 13.04
CA ILE A 75 7.87 -0.02 13.80
C ILE A 75 7.81 -1.45 14.34
N HIS A 76 7.96 -1.58 15.66
CA HIS A 76 7.88 -2.87 16.36
C HIS A 76 6.86 -2.78 17.50
N LEU A 77 5.58 -2.82 17.11
CA LEU A 77 4.43 -2.64 18.00
C LEU A 77 3.53 -3.88 17.96
N LEU A 78 3.55 -4.66 19.04
CA LEU A 78 2.90 -5.98 19.09
C LEU A 78 1.37 -5.92 19.13
N ASN A 79 0.80 -4.78 19.52
CA ASN A 79 -0.64 -4.56 19.64
C ASN A 79 -1.23 -3.73 18.49
N LEU A 80 -0.40 -3.31 17.53
CA LEU A 80 -0.83 -2.46 16.43
C LEU A 80 -1.79 -3.21 15.51
N GLN A 81 -2.95 -2.61 15.24
CA GLN A 81 -4.02 -3.15 14.38
C GLN A 81 -4.14 -2.34 13.08
N THR A 82 -3.92 -1.02 13.14
CA THR A 82 -3.99 -0.13 11.99
C THR A 82 -2.72 0.72 11.91
N CYS A 83 -2.12 0.80 10.73
CA CYS A 83 -0.96 1.63 10.50
C CYS A 83 -1.06 2.37 9.16
N HIS A 84 -0.80 3.67 9.18
CA HIS A 84 -0.64 4.49 7.98
C HIS A 84 0.71 5.21 8.02
N VAL A 85 1.51 5.06 6.97
CA VAL A 85 2.79 5.73 6.84
C VAL A 85 2.86 6.44 5.50
N VAL A 86 3.15 7.75 5.52
CA VAL A 86 3.44 8.55 4.33
C VAL A 86 4.87 9.07 4.42
N VAL A 87 5.72 8.60 3.50
CA VAL A 87 7.16 8.88 3.47
C VAL A 87 7.45 9.89 2.36
N TYR A 88 7.81 11.12 2.74
CA TYR A 88 8.26 12.18 1.82
C TYR A 88 9.80 12.36 1.80
N ASP A 89 10.47 12.11 2.92
CA ASP A 89 11.92 12.18 3.01
C ASP A 89 12.56 10.91 2.41
N TYR A 90 13.89 10.81 2.38
CA TYR A 90 14.63 9.68 1.81
C TYR A 90 15.18 8.71 2.88
N PRO A 91 14.36 8.02 3.69
CA PRO A 91 14.88 6.96 4.54
C PRO A 91 15.38 5.80 3.66
N PRO A 92 16.58 5.26 3.91
CA PRO A 92 17.05 4.06 3.21
C PRO A 92 16.10 2.85 3.35
N SER A 93 15.42 2.70 4.49
CA SER A 93 14.52 1.57 4.73
C SER A 93 13.33 1.89 5.63
N LEU A 94 12.27 1.07 5.55
CA LEU A 94 11.13 1.05 6.46
C LEU A 94 10.84 -0.39 6.86
N THR A 95 10.91 -0.68 8.16
CA THR A 95 10.63 -2.02 8.71
C THR A 95 9.40 -2.01 9.61
N LEU A 96 8.45 -2.91 9.34
CA LEU A 96 7.28 -3.14 10.18
C LEU A 96 7.25 -4.57 10.68
N ILE A 97 7.28 -4.75 12.01
CA ILE A 97 7.14 -6.04 12.68
C ILE A 97 5.97 -5.91 13.66
N THR A 98 4.79 -6.31 13.21
CA THR A 98 3.52 -6.01 13.90
C THR A 98 2.56 -7.19 13.74
N PRO A 99 2.64 -8.21 14.62
CA PRO A 99 1.94 -9.49 14.45
C PRO A 99 0.42 -9.41 14.41
N LYS A 100 -0.18 -8.39 15.04
CA LYS A 100 -1.63 -8.18 15.10
C LYS A 100 -2.15 -7.17 14.08
N LEU A 101 -1.31 -6.70 13.16
CA LEU A 101 -1.70 -5.68 12.19
C LEU A 101 -2.73 -6.25 11.21
N ILE A 102 -3.86 -5.56 11.08
CA ILE A 102 -5.01 -5.92 10.24
C ILE A 102 -5.01 -5.05 8.98
N THR A 103 -4.78 -3.74 9.16
CA THR A 103 -4.81 -2.75 8.07
C THR A 103 -3.49 -2.00 7.99
N LEU A 104 -2.89 -1.98 6.79
CA LEU A 104 -1.65 -1.26 6.51
C LEU A 104 -1.84 -0.36 5.28
N LYS A 105 -1.47 0.91 5.40
CA LYS A 105 -1.34 1.84 4.29
C LYS A 105 0.07 2.42 4.26
N ILE A 106 0.77 2.24 3.16
CA ILE A 106 2.09 2.82 2.92
C ILE A 106 2.05 3.65 1.64
N GLU A 107 2.46 4.91 1.73
CA GLU A 107 2.62 5.81 0.60
C GLU A 107 4.05 6.37 0.60
N CYS A 108 4.86 5.98 -0.39
CA CYS A 108 6.26 6.38 -0.48
C CYS A 108 6.49 7.19 -1.77
N PHE A 109 7.08 8.38 -1.63
CA PHE A 109 7.39 9.27 -2.75
C PHE A 109 8.87 9.26 -3.15
N VAL A 110 9.64 8.36 -2.55
CA VAL A 110 11.09 8.23 -2.70
C VAL A 110 11.51 6.76 -2.81
N PRO A 111 12.72 6.47 -3.29
CA PRO A 111 13.29 5.13 -3.17
C PRO A 111 13.45 4.72 -1.71
N VAL A 112 12.87 3.59 -1.33
CA VAL A 112 12.95 3.02 0.02
C VAL A 112 12.89 1.50 -0.05
N ALA A 113 13.67 0.82 0.79
CA ALA A 113 13.51 -0.60 1.02
C ALA A 113 12.40 -0.85 2.04
N ILE A 114 11.38 -1.63 1.70
CA ILE A 114 10.24 -1.89 2.61
C ILE A 114 10.29 -3.35 3.06
N HIS A 115 10.26 -3.59 4.37
CA HIS A 115 10.14 -4.91 4.98
C HIS A 115 8.91 -5.00 5.87
N VAL A 116 8.04 -5.98 5.61
CA VAL A 116 6.80 -6.18 6.38
C VAL A 116 6.68 -7.60 6.93
N GLU A 117 6.50 -7.69 8.24
CA GLU A 117 6.15 -8.88 9.03
C GLU A 117 4.82 -8.66 9.74
N ALA A 118 3.73 -9.01 9.06
CA ALA A 118 2.36 -8.82 9.54
C ALA A 118 1.46 -10.02 9.20
N PRO A 119 1.56 -11.16 9.92
CA PRO A 119 0.80 -12.39 9.63
C PRO A 119 -0.72 -12.25 9.74
N MET A 120 -1.24 -11.19 10.39
CA MET A 120 -2.67 -10.93 10.49
C MET A 120 -3.22 -9.95 9.45
N LEU A 121 -2.38 -9.47 8.52
CA LEU A 121 -2.74 -8.43 7.57
C LEU A 121 -3.85 -8.91 6.64
N SER A 122 -4.99 -8.22 6.65
CA SER A 122 -6.14 -8.50 5.78
C SER A 122 -6.32 -7.44 4.71
N ASP A 123 -5.93 -6.20 4.99
CA ASP A 123 -6.14 -5.05 4.11
C ASP A 123 -4.83 -4.29 3.95
N PHE A 124 -4.30 -4.27 2.72
CA PHE A 124 -3.02 -3.66 2.42
C PHE A 124 -3.14 -2.68 1.26
N HIS A 125 -2.70 -1.45 1.49
CA HIS A 125 -2.55 -0.41 0.48
C HIS A 125 -1.08 -0.04 0.38
N LEU A 126 -0.50 -0.24 -0.80
CA LEU A 126 0.90 0.10 -1.10
C LEU A 126 0.96 1.04 -2.29
N SER A 127 1.37 2.28 -2.06
CA SER A 127 1.58 3.30 -3.09
C SER A 127 3.05 3.69 -3.18
N LEU A 128 3.69 3.44 -4.32
CA LEU A 128 5.11 3.71 -4.56
C LEU A 128 5.26 4.67 -5.74
N ASN A 129 5.48 5.95 -5.45
CA ASN A 129 5.78 6.95 -6.47
C ASN A 129 7.30 7.05 -6.71
N THR A 130 7.95 5.91 -6.96
CA THR A 130 9.39 5.82 -7.19
C THR A 130 9.72 4.80 -8.28
N ILE A 131 10.72 5.11 -9.10
CA ILE A 131 11.20 4.23 -10.18
C ILE A 131 11.99 3.05 -9.59
N LYS A 132 12.68 3.26 -8.48
CA LYS A 132 13.47 2.24 -7.78
C LYS A 132 12.80 1.92 -6.46
N HIS A 133 12.40 0.68 -6.29
CA HIS A 133 11.89 0.14 -5.03
C HIS A 133 12.45 -1.26 -4.83
N VAL A 134 12.66 -1.63 -3.57
CA VAL A 134 12.93 -3.01 -3.16
C VAL A 134 11.93 -3.30 -2.06
N VAL A 135 11.06 -4.27 -2.31
CA VAL A 135 10.02 -4.64 -1.35
C VAL A 135 10.24 -6.09 -0.96
N ALA A 136 10.48 -6.33 0.32
CA ALA A 136 10.63 -7.64 0.89
C ALA A 136 9.44 -7.92 1.80
N PHE A 137 8.78 -9.05 1.56
CA PHE A 137 7.68 -9.50 2.38
C PHE A 137 8.07 -10.79 3.09
N SER A 138 7.73 -10.91 4.37
CA SER A 138 7.86 -12.21 5.02
C SER A 138 6.88 -13.23 4.40
N PRO A 139 7.22 -14.52 4.30
CA PRO A 139 6.34 -15.52 3.68
C PRO A 139 4.93 -15.60 4.29
N LYS A 140 4.80 -15.30 5.60
CA LYS A 140 3.55 -15.38 6.34
C LYS A 140 2.66 -14.14 6.19
N THR A 141 3.18 -13.05 5.63
CA THR A 141 2.46 -11.76 5.51
C THR A 141 1.13 -11.91 4.77
N PHE A 142 1.05 -12.88 3.87
CA PHE A 142 -0.06 -13.01 2.92
C PHE A 142 -1.09 -14.09 3.29
N GLU A 143 -0.95 -14.76 4.44
CA GLU A 143 -1.85 -15.85 4.85
C GLU A 143 -3.30 -15.41 5.07
N LYS A 144 -3.53 -14.12 5.38
CA LYS A 144 -4.86 -13.56 5.64
C LYS A 144 -5.25 -12.39 4.72
N LEU A 145 -4.38 -12.01 3.78
CA LEU A 145 -4.60 -10.85 2.93
C LEU A 145 -5.81 -11.05 2.03
N LYS A 146 -6.84 -10.21 2.17
CA LYS A 146 -8.10 -10.26 1.40
C LYS A 146 -8.21 -9.12 0.39
N THR A 147 -7.84 -7.91 0.83
CA THR A 147 -7.92 -6.69 0.04
C THR A 147 -6.52 -6.16 -0.22
N LEU A 148 -6.20 -5.93 -1.48
CA LEU A 148 -4.93 -5.37 -1.89
C LEU A 148 -5.14 -4.19 -2.83
N TRP A 149 -4.54 -3.05 -2.49
CA TRP A 149 -4.44 -1.89 -3.36
C TRP A 149 -2.96 -1.66 -3.69
N LEU A 150 -2.63 -1.61 -4.98
CA LEU A 150 -1.27 -1.37 -5.47
C LEU A 150 -1.27 -0.14 -6.37
N GLY A 151 -0.43 0.81 -6.04
CA GLY A 151 -0.14 1.99 -6.84
C GLY A 151 1.35 2.09 -7.11
N CYS A 152 1.77 2.18 -8.37
CA CYS A 152 3.19 2.36 -8.71
C CYS A 152 3.37 3.20 -9.98
N LEU A 153 4.59 3.60 -10.30
CA LEU A 153 4.90 4.08 -11.65
C LEU A 153 4.88 2.93 -12.67
N TYR A 154 5.23 1.72 -12.26
CA TYR A 154 5.19 0.54 -13.14
C TYR A 154 4.56 -0.61 -12.36
N THR A 155 3.26 -0.83 -12.57
CA THR A 155 2.49 -1.76 -11.75
C THR A 155 2.90 -3.20 -12.03
N GLY A 156 3.24 -3.52 -13.29
CA GLY A 156 3.75 -4.83 -13.62
C GLY A 156 5.03 -5.18 -12.86
N SER A 157 5.97 -4.24 -12.68
CA SER A 157 7.18 -4.46 -11.87
C SER A 157 6.86 -4.84 -10.43
N LEU A 158 5.97 -4.09 -9.79
CA LEU A 158 5.59 -4.30 -8.40
C LEU A 158 4.90 -5.66 -8.20
N LEU A 159 4.09 -6.11 -9.16
CA LEU A 159 3.46 -7.43 -9.11
C LEU A 159 4.48 -8.58 -9.04
N SER A 160 5.67 -8.43 -9.66
CA SER A 160 6.72 -9.46 -9.61
C SER A 160 7.29 -9.68 -8.21
N GLU A 161 7.19 -8.70 -7.32
CA GLU A 161 7.72 -8.77 -5.96
C GLU A 161 6.83 -9.61 -5.02
N PHE A 162 5.60 -9.91 -5.46
CA PHE A 162 4.66 -10.70 -4.67
C PHE A 162 4.79 -12.20 -4.99
N PRO A 163 4.83 -13.07 -3.96
CA PRO A 163 4.64 -14.49 -4.18
C PRO A 163 3.19 -14.76 -4.63
N THR A 164 2.95 -15.94 -5.21
CA THR A 164 1.59 -16.37 -5.53
C THR A 164 0.73 -16.38 -4.26
N THR A 165 -0.29 -15.53 -4.23
CA THR A 165 -1.11 -15.25 -3.07
C THR A 165 -2.58 -15.55 -3.38
N LYS A 166 -3.05 -16.71 -2.90
CA LYS A 166 -4.41 -17.24 -3.17
C LYS A 166 -5.50 -16.61 -2.29
N THR A 167 -5.13 -15.81 -1.32
CA THR A 167 -6.03 -15.26 -0.30
C THR A 167 -6.70 -13.97 -0.77
N VAL A 168 -6.06 -13.22 -1.66
CA VAL A 168 -6.55 -11.95 -2.20
C VAL A 168 -7.81 -12.18 -3.03
N GLU A 169 -8.89 -11.54 -2.63
CA GLU A 169 -10.20 -11.61 -3.27
C GLU A 169 -10.54 -10.30 -4.00
N THR A 170 -10.07 -9.17 -3.46
CA THR A 170 -10.26 -7.83 -4.03
C THR A 170 -8.92 -7.19 -4.33
N LEU A 171 -8.68 -6.87 -5.60
CA LEU A 171 -7.46 -6.23 -6.07
C LEU A 171 -7.78 -4.90 -6.75
N THR A 172 -7.07 -3.85 -6.34
CA THR A 172 -7.09 -2.55 -7.02
C THR A 172 -5.70 -2.21 -7.53
N LEU A 173 -5.61 -1.82 -8.80
CA LEU A 173 -4.38 -1.45 -9.48
C LEU A 173 -4.47 0.00 -9.94
N ASP A 174 -3.42 0.76 -9.65
CA ASP A 174 -3.25 2.13 -10.11
C ASP A 174 -1.82 2.32 -10.62
N SER A 175 -1.68 3.01 -11.75
CA SER A 175 -0.37 3.34 -12.33
C SER A 175 -0.32 4.84 -12.53
N ARG A 176 0.73 5.49 -12.03
CA ARG A 176 0.91 6.95 -12.15
C ARG A 176 1.80 7.34 -13.33
N ASN A 177 2.13 6.38 -14.18
CA ASN A 177 2.97 6.64 -15.34
C ASN A 177 2.12 7.06 -16.54
N HIS A 178 2.51 8.19 -17.13
CA HIS A 178 1.87 8.76 -18.32
C HIS A 178 2.61 8.40 -19.62
N GLU A 179 3.77 7.73 -19.55
CA GLU A 179 4.56 7.34 -20.73
C GLU A 179 4.97 5.86 -20.67
N PRO A 180 4.44 4.98 -21.53
CA PRO A 180 4.92 3.60 -21.63
C PRO A 180 6.33 3.60 -22.23
N ARG A 181 7.36 3.49 -21.38
CA ARG A 181 8.74 3.23 -21.83
C ARG A 181 8.98 1.73 -21.89
N ASP A 182 9.83 1.32 -22.84
CA ASP A 182 10.19 -0.05 -23.25
C ASP A 182 10.84 -0.97 -22.18
N ALA A 183 10.36 -0.97 -20.94
CA ALA A 183 10.79 -1.93 -19.95
C ALA A 183 10.02 -3.25 -20.15
N ARG A 184 10.55 -4.13 -21.00
CA ARG A 184 9.97 -5.44 -21.35
C ARG A 184 9.55 -6.30 -20.14
N ASP A 185 10.23 -6.18 -19.00
CA ASP A 185 9.94 -6.95 -17.78
C ASP A 185 8.94 -6.25 -16.82
N SER A 186 8.61 -4.99 -17.11
CA SER A 186 7.70 -4.16 -16.29
C SER A 186 6.24 -4.22 -16.75
N LYS A 187 5.95 -4.89 -17.87
CA LYS A 187 4.63 -4.87 -18.51
C LYS A 187 3.55 -5.47 -17.61
N LEU A 188 2.55 -4.67 -17.25
CA LEU A 188 1.31 -5.15 -16.64
C LEU A 188 0.52 -5.97 -17.67
N THR A 189 0.26 -7.24 -17.35
CA THR A 189 -0.63 -8.11 -18.13
C THR A 189 -1.61 -8.81 -17.20
N ILE A 190 -2.78 -9.13 -17.72
CA ILE A 190 -3.81 -9.89 -17.01
C ILE A 190 -3.30 -11.27 -16.60
N ARG A 191 -2.53 -11.92 -17.47
CA ARG A 191 -1.87 -13.18 -17.14
C ARG A 191 -1.01 -13.06 -15.89
N LYS A 192 -0.22 -11.98 -15.77
CA LYS A 192 0.60 -11.72 -14.59
C LYS A 192 -0.26 -11.53 -13.34
N VAL A 193 -1.32 -10.73 -13.43
CA VAL A 193 -2.27 -10.51 -12.34
C VAL A 193 -2.82 -11.84 -11.80
N PHE A 194 -3.36 -12.71 -12.64
CA PHE A 194 -3.93 -13.99 -12.19
C PHE A 194 -2.89 -15.07 -11.86
N THR A 195 -1.65 -14.92 -12.32
CA THR A 195 -0.55 -15.80 -11.90
C THR A 195 -0.14 -15.51 -10.45
N VAL A 196 -0.10 -14.22 -10.09
CA VAL A 196 0.23 -13.79 -8.73
C VAL A 196 -0.97 -13.91 -7.80
N PHE A 197 -2.17 -13.51 -8.24
CA PHE A 197 -3.40 -13.50 -7.44
C PHE A 197 -4.52 -14.31 -8.12
N PRO A 198 -4.45 -15.66 -8.07
CA PRO A 198 -5.35 -16.52 -8.87
C PRO A 198 -6.81 -16.53 -8.43
N ASN A 199 -7.11 -16.09 -7.20
CA ASN A 199 -8.46 -16.13 -6.63
C ASN A 199 -9.15 -14.75 -6.58
N VAL A 200 -8.61 -13.76 -7.30
CA VAL A 200 -9.23 -12.43 -7.39
C VAL A 200 -10.63 -12.57 -7.99
N SER A 201 -11.62 -12.13 -7.22
CA SER A 201 -13.02 -12.13 -7.63
C SER A 201 -13.54 -10.72 -7.96
N SER A 202 -12.88 -9.68 -7.44
CA SER A 202 -13.13 -8.29 -7.78
C SER A 202 -11.84 -7.60 -8.17
N LEU A 203 -11.77 -7.12 -9.40
CA LEU A 203 -10.62 -6.40 -9.96
C LEU A 203 -11.01 -4.95 -10.29
N CYS A 204 -10.30 -3.98 -9.74
CA CYS A 204 -10.44 -2.57 -10.06
C CYS A 204 -9.14 -2.06 -10.69
N ILE A 205 -9.22 -1.38 -11.82
CA ILE A 205 -8.07 -0.87 -12.59
C ILE A 205 -8.28 0.62 -12.85
N TYR A 206 -7.46 1.46 -12.25
CA TYR A 206 -7.44 2.90 -12.50
C TYR A 206 -6.78 3.24 -13.83
N SER A 207 -7.00 4.47 -14.32
CA SER A 207 -6.76 4.82 -15.73
C SER A 207 -5.32 4.62 -16.19
N GLY A 208 -4.32 4.99 -15.39
CA GLY A 208 -2.93 4.74 -15.80
C GLY A 208 -2.57 3.24 -15.81
N ALA A 209 -3.09 2.44 -14.89
CA ALA A 209 -2.89 0.98 -14.93
C ALA A 209 -3.61 0.36 -16.13
N TRP A 210 -4.77 0.90 -16.50
CA TRP A 210 -5.46 0.51 -17.73
C TRP A 210 -4.62 0.81 -18.96
N SER A 211 -4.04 2.01 -19.08
CA SER A 211 -3.18 2.36 -20.22
C SER A 211 -1.96 1.45 -20.35
N GLU A 212 -1.33 1.09 -19.23
CA GLU A 212 -0.20 0.13 -19.20
C GLU A 212 -0.62 -1.25 -19.71
N LEU A 213 -1.80 -1.69 -19.29
CA LEU A 213 -2.39 -2.96 -19.66
C LEU A 213 -2.81 -3.00 -21.12
N GLU A 214 -3.52 -1.97 -21.59
CA GLU A 214 -4.02 -1.81 -22.95
C GLU A 214 -2.89 -1.84 -23.99
N ALA A 215 -1.75 -1.21 -23.68
CA ALA A 215 -0.55 -1.26 -24.51
C ALA A 215 0.04 -2.68 -24.67
N CYS A 216 -0.37 -3.62 -23.81
CA CYS A 216 0.10 -5.00 -23.80
C CYS A 216 -1.01 -6.02 -24.12
N LEU A 217 -2.25 -5.57 -24.34
CA LEU A 217 -3.37 -6.46 -24.58
C LEU A 217 -3.34 -7.03 -26.00
N ASN A 218 -3.25 -8.35 -26.11
CA ASN A 218 -3.71 -9.07 -27.30
C ASN A 218 -5.07 -9.72 -27.00
N ALA A 219 -5.95 -9.79 -28.00
CA ALA A 219 -7.30 -10.39 -27.85
C ALA A 219 -7.25 -11.84 -27.31
N GLU A 220 -6.17 -12.56 -27.57
CA GLU A 220 -5.94 -13.95 -27.11
C GLU A 220 -5.58 -14.05 -25.60
N ASP A 221 -5.04 -13.00 -24.98
CA ASP A 221 -4.71 -12.98 -23.53
C ASP A 221 -6.00 -13.00 -22.67
N TRP A 222 -7.03 -12.39 -23.25
CA TRP A 222 -8.42 -12.84 -23.31
C TRP A 222 -8.67 -14.35 -22.97
N GLU A 223 -8.68 -15.17 -23.99
CA GLU A 223 -9.37 -16.45 -23.95
C GLU A 223 -8.63 -17.57 -23.17
N ILE A 224 -7.36 -17.38 -22.82
CA ILE A 224 -6.47 -18.45 -22.30
C ILE A 224 -6.49 -18.59 -20.76
N LEU A 225 -7.12 -17.67 -20.01
CA LEU A 225 -6.91 -17.63 -18.56
C LEU A 225 -7.99 -18.37 -17.76
N ASP A 226 -7.62 -19.56 -17.26
CA ASP A 226 -8.40 -20.32 -16.26
C ASP A 226 -8.74 -19.50 -14.99
N GLY A 227 -7.91 -18.51 -14.63
CA GLY A 227 -8.14 -17.61 -13.49
C GLY A 227 -9.40 -16.75 -13.59
N ARG A 228 -9.97 -16.60 -14.79
CA ARG A 228 -11.23 -15.87 -15.02
C ARG A 228 -12.45 -16.55 -14.46
N LYS A 229 -12.40 -17.87 -14.28
CA LYS A 229 -13.54 -18.65 -13.78
C LYS A 229 -13.99 -18.18 -12.39
N GLY A 230 -13.13 -17.49 -11.64
CA GLY A 230 -13.44 -16.90 -10.34
C GLY A 230 -13.76 -15.40 -10.34
N LEU A 231 -13.49 -14.68 -11.44
CA LEU A 231 -13.70 -13.22 -11.51
C LEU A 231 -15.20 -12.92 -11.64
N LYS A 232 -15.74 -12.13 -10.70
CA LYS A 232 -17.15 -11.74 -10.64
C LYS A 232 -17.38 -10.30 -11.06
N THR A 233 -16.45 -9.41 -10.73
CA THR A 233 -16.55 -7.98 -11.00
C THR A 233 -15.24 -7.43 -11.55
N ILE A 234 -15.36 -6.61 -12.59
CA ILE A 234 -14.27 -5.79 -13.11
C ILE A 234 -14.71 -4.33 -13.15
N CYS A 235 -13.91 -3.45 -12.58
CA CYS A 235 -14.07 -2.01 -12.68
C CYS A 235 -12.83 -1.47 -13.39
N ALA A 236 -13.03 -0.75 -14.49
CA ALA A 236 -11.95 -0.09 -15.20
C ALA A 236 -12.29 1.40 -15.36
N TYR A 237 -11.37 2.26 -14.96
CA TYR A 237 -11.38 3.68 -15.28
C TYR A 237 -10.61 3.85 -16.57
N LEU A 238 -11.23 4.45 -17.59
CA LEU A 238 -10.66 4.53 -18.94
C LEU A 238 -10.32 5.98 -19.28
N ASP A 239 -9.08 6.22 -19.68
CA ASP A 239 -8.69 7.47 -20.35
C ASP A 239 -8.81 7.25 -21.86
N LEU A 240 -9.78 7.93 -22.49
CA LEU A 240 -10.11 7.78 -23.92
C LEU A 240 -9.10 8.52 -24.82
N VAL A 241 -7.83 8.12 -24.77
CA VAL A 241 -6.77 8.67 -25.65
C VAL A 241 -6.93 8.16 -27.08
N ASP A 242 -7.17 6.85 -27.25
CA ASP A 242 -7.58 6.23 -28.52
C ASP A 242 -8.86 5.40 -28.31
N PRO A 243 -10.05 5.97 -28.58
CA PRO A 243 -11.31 5.28 -28.38
C PRO A 243 -11.40 3.96 -29.15
N SER A 244 -10.81 3.86 -30.35
CA SER A 244 -10.91 2.66 -31.17
C SER A 244 -10.15 1.49 -30.54
N LEU A 245 -8.96 1.75 -30.03
CA LEU A 245 -8.16 0.79 -29.27
C LEU A 245 -8.89 0.38 -27.98
N THR A 246 -9.37 1.36 -27.21
CA THR A 246 -10.08 1.09 -25.95
C THR A 246 -11.33 0.26 -26.13
N PHE A 247 -12.16 0.55 -27.14
CA PHE A 247 -13.35 -0.27 -27.40
C PHE A 247 -12.99 -1.69 -27.84
N SER A 248 -11.91 -1.87 -28.61
CA SER A 248 -11.43 -3.20 -28.99
C SER A 248 -10.90 -4.01 -27.80
N SER A 249 -10.29 -3.35 -26.82
CA SER A 249 -9.76 -3.94 -25.59
C SER A 249 -10.83 -4.30 -24.57
N VAL A 250 -11.91 -3.53 -24.51
CA VAL A 250 -13.06 -3.76 -23.62
C VAL A 250 -14.04 -4.79 -24.19
N GLY A 251 -14.19 -4.90 -25.51
CA GLY A 251 -15.10 -5.83 -26.17
C GLY A 251 -15.01 -7.27 -25.64
N PRO A 252 -13.81 -7.85 -25.48
CA PRO A 252 -13.61 -9.17 -24.88
C PRO A 252 -13.96 -9.30 -23.39
N MET A 253 -14.32 -8.21 -22.68
CA MET A 253 -14.75 -8.19 -21.28
C MET A 253 -16.27 -8.07 -21.11
N CYS A 254 -17.02 -7.85 -22.18
CA CYS A 254 -18.47 -7.62 -22.15
C CYS A 254 -19.32 -8.82 -21.68
N TRP A 255 -18.70 -9.92 -21.26
CA TRP A 255 -19.35 -11.10 -20.66
C TRP A 255 -19.55 -11.00 -19.14
N LEU A 256 -19.04 -9.95 -18.48
CA LEU A 256 -19.23 -9.69 -17.05
C LEU A 256 -20.38 -8.69 -16.83
N ASP A 257 -21.31 -9.00 -15.91
CA ASP A 257 -22.58 -8.27 -15.72
C ASP A 257 -22.46 -6.81 -15.23
N ARG A 258 -21.24 -6.33 -14.89
CA ARG A 258 -20.99 -4.97 -14.35
C ARG A 258 -19.60 -4.48 -14.76
N CYS A 259 -19.44 -3.90 -15.95
CA CYS A 259 -18.09 -3.69 -16.50
C CYS A 259 -17.54 -2.27 -16.54
N LEU A 260 -18.34 -1.20 -16.64
CA LEU A 260 -17.77 0.09 -17.07
C LEU A 260 -18.38 1.27 -16.33
N VAL A 261 -17.54 2.01 -15.60
CA VAL A 261 -17.84 3.38 -15.17
C VAL A 261 -16.90 4.30 -15.94
N ALA A 262 -17.37 4.78 -17.09
CA ALA A 262 -16.68 5.85 -17.79
C ALA A 262 -16.91 7.15 -17.02
N HIS A 263 -15.85 7.75 -16.47
CA HIS A 263 -15.93 9.09 -15.91
C HIS A 263 -15.63 10.11 -17.02
N PRO A 264 -16.57 11.02 -17.34
CA PRO A 264 -16.29 12.12 -18.23
C PRO A 264 -15.64 13.26 -17.44
N TRP A 265 -14.34 13.47 -17.69
CA TRP A 265 -13.51 14.64 -17.36
C TRP A 265 -13.23 14.94 -15.88
#